data_AF-A0A2T0U3Z2-F1
#
_entry.id   AF-A0A2T0U3Z2-F1
#
_cell.length_a   1.000
_cell.length_b   1.000
_cell.length_c   1.000
_cell.angle_alpha   90.00
_cell.angle_beta   90.00
_cell.angle_gamma   90.00
#
_symmetry.space_group_name_H-M   'P 1'
#
loop_
_entity.id
_entity.type
_entity.pdbx_description
1 polymer ?
#
loop_
_entity_poly.entity_id
_entity_poly.type
_entity_poly.pdbx_seq_one_letter_code
_entity_poly.pdbx_strand_id
1 'polypeptide(L)'
;MHLCKYVWLSLCINVFAQVYKYTKIIKQDSIMNEETLFEESLTFIKSNLDATFDVVPGYLREFWMIEGDSDPNDPSTIKQWSVFMYALLEYKKSKNITEFRLAQGELYELFNTWQVILSLAEINEKTDISIKPVKLFDFDHLATEIEVIVKDLE
;
A
#
# COMPACT_ATOMS: atom_id res chain seq x y z
N MET A 1 9.47 11.19 25.30
CA MET A 1 9.72 10.55 23.99
C MET A 1 8.40 10.38 23.21
N HIS A 2 7.65 11.46 23.00
CA HIS A 2 6.31 11.44 22.36
C HIS A 2 6.19 12.36 21.13
N LEU A 3 7.22 13.13 20.81
CA LEU A 3 7.20 14.14 19.76
C LEU A 3 7.49 13.58 18.35
N CYS A 4 8.12 12.41 18.24
CA CYS A 4 8.52 11.84 16.94
C CYS A 4 7.33 11.29 16.11
N LYS A 5 6.31 10.73 16.78
CA LYS A 5 5.14 10.14 16.10
C LYS A 5 4.25 11.18 15.39
N TYR A 6 4.14 12.38 15.94
CA TYR A 6 3.29 13.44 15.38
C TYR A 6 3.91 14.09 14.14
N VAL A 7 5.24 14.20 14.09
CA VAL A 7 5.97 14.71 12.92
C VAL A 7 5.85 13.71 11.77
N TRP A 8 5.94 12.41 12.06
CA TRP A 8 5.76 11.33 11.09
C TRP A 8 4.37 11.30 10.45
N LEU A 9 3.30 11.39 11.26
CA LEU A 9 1.93 11.48 10.73
C LEU A 9 1.77 12.71 9.83
N SER A 10 2.30 13.86 10.23
CA SER A 10 2.19 15.11 9.47
C SER A 10 2.94 15.08 8.13
N LEU A 11 4.10 14.41 8.08
CA LEU A 11 4.85 14.18 6.84
C LEU A 11 4.12 13.20 5.92
N CYS A 12 3.57 12.10 6.46
CA CYS A 12 2.75 11.16 5.68
C CYS A 12 1.54 11.88 5.07
N ILE A 13 0.80 12.66 5.86
CA ILE A 13 -0.40 13.40 5.42
C ILE A 13 -0.08 14.39 4.29
N ASN A 14 1.04 15.13 4.38
CA ASN A 14 1.42 16.07 3.33
C ASN A 14 1.84 15.39 2.02
N VAL A 15 2.56 14.26 2.12
CA VAL A 15 2.89 13.43 0.94
C VAL A 15 1.62 12.87 0.31
N PHE A 16 0.70 12.32 1.12
CA PHE A 16 -0.62 11.86 0.66
C PHE A 16 -1.42 12.95 -0.05
N ALA A 17 -1.48 14.16 0.52
CA ALA A 17 -2.23 15.28 -0.07
C ALA A 17 -1.64 15.76 -1.40
N GLN A 18 -0.31 15.72 -1.54
CA GLN A 18 0.36 16.10 -2.78
C GLN A 18 0.18 15.03 -3.86
N VAL A 19 0.24 13.74 -3.49
CA VAL A 19 -0.05 12.58 -4.36
C VAL A 19 -1.49 12.62 -4.88
N TYR A 20 -2.47 12.88 -4.00
CA TYR A 20 -3.89 12.96 -4.36
C TYR A 20 -4.19 13.99 -5.47
N LYS A 21 -3.46 15.10 -5.50
CA LYS A 21 -3.67 16.14 -6.51
C LYS A 21 -3.24 15.71 -7.91
N TYR A 22 -2.25 14.83 -8.03
CA TYR A 22 -1.71 14.37 -9.31
C TYR A 22 -2.48 13.18 -9.89
N THR A 23 -3.00 12.28 -9.04
CA THR A 23 -3.73 11.07 -9.48
C THR A 23 -5.08 11.40 -10.14
N LYS A 24 -5.76 12.47 -9.68
CA LYS A 24 -7.07 12.91 -10.20
C LYS A 24 -7.09 13.26 -11.70
N ILE A 25 -5.94 13.56 -12.30
CA ILE A 25 -5.85 14.04 -13.69
C ILE A 25 -5.84 12.89 -14.72
N ILE A 26 -5.58 11.64 -14.30
CA ILE A 26 -5.16 10.55 -15.21
C ILE A 26 -6.26 9.48 -15.44
N LYS A 27 -7.32 9.42 -14.62
CA LYS A 27 -8.31 8.33 -14.63
C LYS A 27 -9.36 8.40 -15.75
N GLN A 28 -8.93 8.17 -16.98
CA GLN A 28 -9.87 7.80 -18.04
C GLN A 28 -9.17 6.87 -19.05
N ASP A 29 -9.08 5.56 -18.72
CA ASP A 29 -9.35 4.47 -19.68
C ASP A 29 -9.16 3.05 -19.08
N SER A 30 -10.07 2.16 -19.49
CA SER A 30 -10.20 0.71 -19.21
C SER A 30 -10.97 0.30 -17.94
N ILE A 31 -12.27 0.02 -18.10
CA ILE A 31 -13.12 -0.54 -17.05
C ILE A 31 -12.96 -2.07 -17.09
N MET A 32 -11.95 -2.61 -16.42
CA MET A 32 -12.03 -3.98 -15.92
C MET A 32 -13.08 -4.03 -14.79
N ASN A 33 -13.90 -5.09 -14.75
CA ASN A 33 -14.84 -5.29 -13.63
C ASN A 33 -14.02 -5.41 -12.32
N GLU A 34 -14.44 -4.70 -11.27
CA GLU A 34 -13.79 -4.74 -9.95
C GLU A 34 -13.70 -6.16 -9.36
N GLU A 35 -14.63 -7.05 -9.69
CA GLU A 35 -14.56 -8.47 -9.28
C GLU A 35 -13.36 -9.17 -9.92
N THR A 36 -13.13 -8.93 -11.22
CA THR A 36 -11.97 -9.46 -11.94
C THR A 36 -10.67 -8.91 -11.35
N LEU A 37 -10.61 -7.60 -11.09
CA LEU A 37 -9.46 -6.97 -10.42
C LEU A 37 -9.19 -7.60 -9.06
N PHE A 38 -10.25 -7.86 -8.28
CA PHE A 38 -10.12 -8.52 -6.99
C PHE A 38 -9.57 -9.94 -7.12
N GLU A 39 -10.12 -10.77 -8.00
CA GLU A 39 -9.65 -12.15 -8.22
C GLU A 39 -8.20 -12.21 -8.73
N GLU A 40 -7.85 -11.32 -9.66
CA GLU A 40 -6.48 -11.17 -10.15
C GLU A 40 -5.53 -10.74 -9.02
N SER A 41 -5.98 -9.86 -8.12
CA SER A 41 -5.21 -9.44 -6.95
C SER A 41 -4.84 -10.65 -6.07
N LEU A 42 -5.83 -11.48 -5.73
CA LEU A 42 -5.60 -12.66 -4.90
C LEU A 42 -4.66 -13.65 -5.60
N THR A 43 -4.86 -13.86 -6.90
CA THR A 43 -4.02 -14.75 -7.72
C THR A 43 -2.58 -14.26 -7.76
N PHE A 44 -2.38 -12.97 -8.02
CA PHE A 44 -1.06 -12.36 -8.06
C PHE A 44 -0.33 -12.50 -6.72
N ILE A 45 -0.99 -12.10 -5.62
CA ILE A 45 -0.42 -12.16 -4.27
C ILE A 45 0.06 -13.57 -3.93
N LYS A 46 -0.80 -14.57 -4.17
CA LYS A 46 -0.51 -15.96 -3.84
C LYS A 46 0.75 -16.50 -4.53
N SER A 47 1.02 -16.04 -5.75
CA SER A 47 2.16 -16.49 -6.56
C SER A 47 3.40 -15.62 -6.40
N ASN A 48 3.29 -14.43 -5.81
CA ASN A 48 4.36 -13.42 -5.82
C ASN A 48 4.52 -12.72 -4.45
N LEU A 49 4.55 -13.48 -3.36
CA LEU A 49 4.70 -12.91 -2.00
C LEU A 49 6.03 -12.19 -1.76
N ASP A 50 7.03 -12.41 -2.60
CA ASP A 50 8.32 -11.72 -2.56
C ASP A 50 8.41 -10.52 -3.54
N ALA A 51 7.31 -10.19 -4.24
CA ALA A 51 7.27 -9.10 -5.19
C ALA A 51 7.61 -7.75 -4.54
N THR A 52 8.44 -6.99 -5.25
CA THR A 52 8.63 -5.57 -5.04
C THR A 52 7.54 -4.77 -5.76
N PHE A 53 7.31 -3.52 -5.34
CA PHE A 53 6.19 -2.73 -5.85
C PHE A 53 6.22 -2.52 -7.38
N ASP A 54 7.39 -2.51 -8.01
CA ASP A 54 7.61 -2.33 -9.45
C ASP A 54 7.26 -3.56 -10.29
N VAL A 55 7.27 -4.75 -9.66
CA VAL A 55 6.84 -6.02 -10.29
C VAL A 55 5.32 -6.14 -10.32
N VAL A 56 4.62 -5.46 -9.42
CA VAL A 56 3.15 -5.45 -9.39
C VAL A 56 2.63 -4.74 -10.65
N PRO A 57 1.65 -5.30 -11.38
CA PRO A 57 1.01 -4.58 -12.47
C PRO A 57 0.39 -3.25 -11.99
N GLY A 58 0.58 -2.17 -12.74
CA GLY A 58 0.11 -0.82 -12.35
C GLY A 58 -1.39 -0.77 -12.08
N TYR A 59 -2.21 -1.43 -12.92
CA TYR A 59 -3.66 -1.49 -12.72
C TYR A 59 -4.07 -2.20 -11.41
N LEU A 60 -3.28 -3.16 -10.91
CA LEU A 60 -3.52 -3.78 -9.61
C LEU A 60 -3.12 -2.84 -8.48
N ARG A 61 -1.99 -2.13 -8.59
CA ARG A 61 -1.60 -1.10 -7.61
C ARG A 61 -2.68 -0.01 -7.50
N GLU A 62 -3.16 0.47 -8.64
CA GLU A 62 -4.23 1.47 -8.72
C GLU A 62 -5.53 0.97 -8.07
N PHE A 63 -5.87 -0.30 -8.26
CA PHE A 63 -7.03 -0.92 -7.61
C PHE A 63 -6.86 -1.07 -6.09
N TRP A 64 -5.64 -1.36 -5.61
CA TRP A 64 -5.32 -1.60 -4.20
C TRP A 64 -5.24 -0.33 -3.36
N MET A 65 -4.97 0.80 -3.99
CA MET A 65 -4.94 2.10 -3.33
C MET A 65 -6.35 2.60 -3.03
N ILE A 66 -6.49 3.24 -1.87
CA ILE A 66 -7.63 4.08 -1.55
C ILE A 66 -7.36 5.49 -2.08
N GLU A 67 -8.34 6.07 -2.77
CA GLU A 67 -8.21 7.42 -3.33
C GLU A 67 -8.59 8.51 -2.32
N GLY A 68 -7.60 9.26 -1.84
CA GLY A 68 -7.82 10.49 -1.07
C GLY A 68 -8.23 10.25 0.38
N ASP A 69 -9.03 11.17 0.93
CA ASP A 69 -9.49 11.15 2.33
C ASP A 69 -10.69 10.20 2.55
N SER A 70 -10.80 9.11 1.79
CA SER A 70 -11.89 8.15 2.00
C SER A 70 -11.86 7.65 3.44
N ASP A 71 -13.00 7.73 4.12
CA ASP A 71 -13.14 7.22 5.47
C ASP A 71 -12.75 5.73 5.44
N PRO A 72 -11.89 5.24 6.35
CA PRO A 72 -11.59 3.81 6.45
C PRO A 72 -12.82 2.95 6.76
N ASN A 73 -13.94 3.56 7.17
CA ASN A 73 -15.25 2.92 7.30
C ASN A 73 -16.14 3.06 6.06
N ASP A 74 -15.67 3.72 5.00
CA ASP A 74 -16.39 3.82 3.74
C ASP A 74 -16.51 2.41 3.12
N PRO A 75 -17.75 1.91 2.91
CA PRO A 75 -17.97 0.63 2.24
C PRO A 75 -17.30 0.51 0.88
N SER A 76 -17.00 1.64 0.21
CA SER A 76 -16.29 1.67 -1.06
C SER A 76 -14.86 1.13 -0.98
N THR A 77 -14.25 1.16 0.22
CA THR A 77 -12.85 0.74 0.46
C THR A 77 -12.71 -0.72 0.87
N ILE A 78 -13.82 -1.45 0.99
CA ILE A 78 -13.85 -2.81 1.52
C ILE A 78 -13.00 -3.79 0.70
N LYS A 79 -12.87 -3.55 -0.61
CA LYS A 79 -12.09 -4.39 -1.52
C LYS A 79 -10.60 -4.21 -1.27
N GLN A 80 -10.13 -2.97 -1.12
CA GLN A 80 -8.73 -2.65 -0.81
C GLN A 80 -8.31 -3.24 0.53
N TRP A 81 -9.16 -3.09 1.55
CA TRP A 81 -8.98 -3.76 2.83
C TRP A 81 -8.94 -5.27 2.69
N SER A 82 -9.83 -5.87 1.89
CA SER A 82 -9.85 -7.31 1.67
C SER A 82 -8.58 -7.82 0.98
N VAL A 83 -8.06 -7.08 0.00
CA VAL A 83 -6.77 -7.39 -0.65
C VAL A 83 -5.63 -7.33 0.36
N PHE A 84 -5.54 -6.25 1.15
CA PHE A 84 -4.53 -6.11 2.19
C PHE A 84 -4.59 -7.26 3.20
N MET A 85 -5.79 -7.58 3.70
CA MET A 85 -6.00 -8.66 4.65
C MET A 85 -5.58 -10.00 4.06
N TYR A 86 -5.90 -10.25 2.79
CA TYR A 86 -5.48 -11.47 2.10
C TYR A 86 -3.95 -11.55 1.97
N ALA A 87 -3.30 -10.46 1.57
CA ALA A 87 -1.84 -10.39 1.49
C ALA A 87 -1.18 -10.65 2.85
N LEU A 88 -1.70 -10.05 3.92
CA LEU A 88 -1.20 -10.26 5.28
C LEU A 88 -1.36 -11.73 5.71
N LEU A 89 -2.50 -12.35 5.42
CA LEU A 89 -2.75 -13.76 5.74
C LEU A 89 -1.79 -14.69 4.97
N GLU A 90 -1.62 -14.51 3.66
CA GLU A 90 -0.70 -15.34 2.87
C GLU A 90 0.76 -15.10 3.29
N TYR A 91 1.14 -13.86 3.63
CA TYR A 91 2.46 -13.58 4.22
C TYR A 91 2.67 -14.34 5.53
N LYS A 92 1.77 -14.22 6.51
CA LYS A 92 1.90 -14.91 7.80
C LYS A 92 1.93 -16.44 7.63
N LYS A 93 1.10 -16.97 6.72
CA LYS A 93 1.12 -18.38 6.34
C LYS A 93 2.45 -18.81 5.73
N SER A 94 3.07 -17.99 4.87
CA SER A 94 4.40 -18.27 4.30
C SER A 94 5.50 -18.36 5.38
N LYS A 95 5.29 -17.72 6.53
CA LYS A 95 6.15 -17.78 7.72
C LYS A 95 5.79 -18.92 8.69
N ASN A 96 4.89 -19.82 8.31
CA ASN A 96 4.33 -20.87 9.17
C ASN A 96 3.60 -20.33 10.42
N ILE A 97 3.07 -19.11 10.35
CA ILE A 97 2.24 -18.52 11.42
C ILE A 97 0.77 -18.81 11.07
N THR A 98 0.16 -19.74 11.77
CA THR A 98 -1.23 -20.17 11.53
C THR A 98 -2.25 -19.38 12.36
N GLU A 99 -1.80 -18.76 13.45
CA GLU A 99 -2.62 -17.91 14.32
C GLU A 99 -1.83 -16.67 14.72
N PHE A 100 -2.47 -15.51 14.59
CA PHE A 100 -1.93 -14.24 15.08
C PHE A 100 -3.08 -13.34 15.50
N ARG A 101 -2.77 -12.37 16.36
CA ARG A 101 -3.70 -11.32 16.78
C ARG A 101 -3.01 -9.99 16.62
N LEU A 102 -3.73 -9.04 16.04
CA LEU A 102 -3.32 -7.64 15.96
C LEU A 102 -4.41 -6.82 16.65
N ALA A 103 -3.99 -5.84 17.43
CA ALA A 103 -4.91 -4.80 17.88
C ALA A 103 -5.40 -4.01 16.66
N GLN A 104 -6.60 -3.44 16.75
CA GLN A 104 -7.18 -2.65 15.65
C GLN A 104 -6.24 -1.52 15.19
N GLY A 105 -5.57 -0.86 16.14
CA GLY A 105 -4.60 0.20 15.83
C GLY A 105 -3.39 -0.31 15.05
N GLU A 106 -2.85 -1.48 15.40
CA GLU A 106 -1.70 -2.08 14.71
C GLU A 106 -2.07 -2.50 13.28
N LEU A 107 -3.28 -3.05 13.11
CA LEU A 107 -3.78 -3.41 11.78
C LEU A 107 -3.94 -2.18 10.89
N TYR A 108 -4.45 -1.08 11.46
CA TYR A 108 -4.60 0.19 10.77
C TYR A 108 -3.25 0.82 10.41
N GLU A 109 -2.27 0.78 11.32
CA GLU A 109 -0.90 1.26 11.05
C GLU A 109 -0.23 0.46 9.93
N LEU A 110 -0.37 -0.87 9.92
CA LEU A 110 0.14 -1.71 8.83
C LEU A 110 -0.53 -1.39 7.49
N PHE A 111 -1.86 -1.22 7.48
CA PHE A 111 -2.60 -0.86 6.28
C PHE A 111 -2.13 0.49 5.72
N ASN A 112 -2.00 1.52 6.56
CA ASN A 112 -1.54 2.84 6.11
C ASN A 112 -0.10 2.79 5.59
N THR A 113 0.77 2.03 6.26
CA THR A 113 2.16 1.84 5.83
C THR A 113 2.20 1.18 4.44
N TRP A 114 1.34 0.18 4.21
CA TRP A 114 1.17 -0.44 2.89
C TRP A 114 0.65 0.54 1.84
N GLN A 115 -0.33 1.39 2.18
CA GLN A 115 -0.84 2.45 1.28
C GLN A 115 0.23 3.50 0.92
N VAL A 116 1.14 3.84 1.86
CA VAL A 116 2.29 4.71 1.56
C VAL A 116 3.21 4.07 0.53
N ILE A 117 3.51 2.78 0.65
CA ILE A 117 4.39 2.09 -0.32
C ILE A 117 3.74 2.03 -1.70
N LEU A 118 2.44 1.79 -1.79
CA LEU A 118 1.71 1.86 -3.07
C LEU A 118 1.80 3.27 -3.68
N SER A 119 1.67 4.31 -2.85
CA SER A 119 1.81 5.70 -3.30
C SER A 119 3.23 6.03 -3.78
N LEU A 120 4.26 5.48 -3.13
CA LEU A 120 5.65 5.60 -3.58
C LEU A 120 5.86 4.91 -4.93
N ALA A 121 5.23 3.75 -5.16
CA ALA A 121 5.28 3.06 -6.44
C ALA A 121 4.69 3.91 -7.57
N GLU A 122 3.57 4.58 -7.32
CA GLU A 122 2.95 5.51 -8.28
C GLU A 122 3.84 6.70 -8.60
N ILE A 123 4.48 7.30 -7.58
CA ILE A 123 5.44 8.40 -7.78
C ILE A 123 6.59 7.90 -8.68
N ASN A 124 7.14 6.72 -8.38
CA ASN A 124 8.23 6.15 -9.16
C ASN A 124 7.85 5.88 -10.63
N GLU A 125 6.61 5.47 -10.89
CA GLU A 125 6.14 5.21 -12.26
C GLU A 125 5.76 6.48 -13.02
N LYS A 126 5.17 7.47 -12.33
CA LYS A 126 4.55 8.64 -12.97
C LYS A 126 5.42 9.90 -12.94
N THR A 127 6.58 9.87 -12.30
CA THR A 127 7.49 11.02 -12.17
C THR A 127 8.94 10.64 -12.45
N ASP A 128 9.83 11.62 -12.55
CA ASP A 128 11.27 11.40 -12.71
C ASP A 128 11.99 11.02 -11.40
N ILE A 129 11.25 10.84 -10.30
CA ILE A 129 11.80 10.46 -8.99
C ILE A 129 12.01 8.94 -8.98
N SER A 130 13.28 8.52 -8.97
CA SER A 130 13.65 7.11 -8.85
C SER A 130 13.60 6.66 -7.39
N ILE A 131 12.64 5.82 -7.05
CA ILE A 131 12.49 5.21 -5.71
C ILE A 131 12.96 3.76 -5.78
N LYS A 132 13.79 3.35 -4.83
CA LYS A 132 14.27 1.98 -4.73
C LYS A 132 13.07 1.02 -4.54
N PRO A 133 12.96 -0.06 -5.34
CA PRO A 133 11.91 -1.07 -5.15
C PRO A 133 11.95 -1.73 -3.77
N VAL A 134 10.79 -1.79 -3.12
CA VAL A 134 10.59 -2.40 -1.80
C VAL A 134 9.60 -3.56 -1.90
N LYS A 135 9.85 -4.63 -1.12
CA LYS A 135 8.96 -5.78 -1.02
C LYS A 135 7.63 -5.38 -0.43
N LEU A 136 6.58 -5.46 -1.24
CA LEU A 136 5.27 -4.92 -0.89
C LEU A 136 4.58 -5.73 0.23
N PHE A 137 4.91 -7.02 0.32
CA PHE A 137 4.27 -7.95 1.26
C PHE A 137 5.15 -8.33 2.46
N ASP A 138 6.30 -7.69 2.65
CA ASP A 138 7.16 -7.91 3.83
C ASP A 138 6.67 -7.09 5.03
N PHE A 139 5.49 -7.46 5.56
CA PHE A 139 4.79 -6.72 6.62
C PHE A 139 5.59 -6.50 7.91
N ASP A 140 6.62 -7.30 8.16
CA ASP A 140 7.46 -7.14 9.35
C ASP A 140 8.51 -6.03 9.19
N HIS A 141 8.80 -5.59 7.95
CA HIS A 141 9.84 -4.60 7.63
C HIS A 141 9.33 -3.35 6.90
N LEU A 142 8.05 -3.26 6.54
CA LEU A 142 7.50 -2.15 5.75
C LEU A 142 7.85 -0.76 6.30
N ALA A 143 7.69 -0.54 7.62
CA ALA A 143 7.97 0.75 8.24
C ALA A 143 9.45 1.15 8.12
N THR A 144 10.36 0.20 8.30
CA THR A 144 11.80 0.42 8.17
C THR A 144 12.19 0.72 6.73
N GLU A 145 11.56 0.06 5.75
CA GLU A 145 11.80 0.33 4.33
C GLU A 145 11.37 1.76 3.93
N ILE A 146 10.26 2.25 4.46
CA ILE A 146 9.85 3.65 4.26
C ILE A 146 10.86 4.63 4.87
N GLU A 147 11.34 4.36 6.10
CA GLU A 147 12.37 5.20 6.74
C GLU A 147 13.64 5.31 5.89
N VAL A 148 14.03 4.23 5.21
CA VAL A 148 15.20 4.22 4.31
C VAL A 148 14.90 5.06 3.06
N ILE A 149 13.75 4.86 2.43
CA ILE A 149 13.36 5.64 1.24
C ILE A 149 13.31 7.13 1.53
N VAL A 150 12.69 7.53 2.64
CA VAL A 150 12.56 8.95 3.00
C VAL A 150 13.94 9.61 3.18
N LYS A 151 14.90 8.90 3.79
CA LYS A 151 16.27 9.41 3.95
C LYS A 151 17.02 9.54 2.62
N ASP A 152 16.75 8.65 1.67
CA ASP A 152 17.39 8.69 0.35
C ASP A 152 16.83 9.83 -0.52
N LEU A 153 15.69 10.41 -0.14
CA LEU A 153 15.02 11.52 -0.85
C LEU A 153 15.37 12.91 -0.27
N GLU A 154 16.07 12.99 0.88
CA GLU A 154 16.58 14.23 1.50
C GLU A 154 17.93 14.68 0.92
#